data_AF-A0A6G1QPC1-F1
#
_entry.id   AF-A0A6G1QPC1-F1
#
_cell.length_a   1.000
_cell.length_b   1.000
_cell.length_c   1.000
_cell.angle_alpha   90.00
_cell.angle_beta   90.00
_cell.angle_gamma   90.00
#
_symmetry.space_group_name_H-M   'P 1'
#
loop_
_entity.id
_entity.type
_entity.pdbx_description
1 polymer ?
#
loop_
_entity_poly.entity_id
_entity_poly.type
_entity_poly.pdbx_seq_one_letter_code
_entity_poly.pdbx_strand_id
1 'polypeptide(L)'
;MNNQEQQPTSNELQEQFQVVTKENLQLRDKNEQLFTKVGYLESRLGHLASSNTDLSYRLVQSEEEKLKISKELVEEKIQSNKMREQFEEEMFELKNKILNQDSVITELEMERDKLFRDLQSAEAHLKVGEKGGHDLTEEYATLKKKHLALAEAHEKEVAQSEELSAELLALAQAQDALRRQLEEQQLSVKTTTQGLHGELHRVRALISRMSHTRVKLLENQDEIKDKLEKMKNSYEEQQKKLEERVLCLVSRVAMGKEHQENKRIIHNNQQKLSEQSANQVKEVEAENSKLQLKVKELNEEFRARLVCYLQDLAVSSNRHEALTEYIDGFGQGKGRSEGTKMRVFVDNMLQDVRSSYRVREEQLASAARSYKKRLQRVTQTHHALLIAYSSCLNANPTADNSFNNQVINGAVTIYNDIRVQREQILAKPESGLDAGTPEAHFNLEPSELRYEAERELQHLRQDKARLEGQLQVTQQQLGLEKERVLLITRVTVAEAQVLELQDYIDNHLGRVLDPQHNNTQQLWSKLWERLDDEERREMSRQIEAVYKFFTEKEQAIRQE
;
A
#
# COMPACT_ATOMS: atom_id res chain seq x y z
N MET A 1 104.60 34.18 -114.49
CA MET A 1 103.22 34.42 -114.97
C MET A 1 102.58 35.42 -114.02
N ASN A 2 101.88 36.42 -114.58
CA ASN A 2 101.09 37.45 -113.91
C ASN A 2 100.54 37.04 -112.54
N ASN A 3 100.75 37.88 -111.53
CA ASN A 3 99.66 38.71 -110.99
C ASN A 3 100.24 39.80 -110.09
N GLN A 4 99.83 41.03 -110.40
CA GLN A 4 100.06 42.22 -109.59
C GLN A 4 99.33 42.02 -108.25
N GLU A 5 100.06 41.77 -107.17
CA GLU A 5 99.56 42.06 -105.83
C GLU A 5 99.97 43.49 -105.50
N GLN A 6 99.04 44.39 -105.79
CA GLN A 6 99.08 45.80 -105.43
C GLN A 6 99.40 45.91 -103.94
N GLN A 7 100.58 46.42 -103.60
CA GLN A 7 100.74 47.06 -102.29
C GLN A 7 99.80 48.25 -102.27
N PRO A 8 98.84 48.31 -101.35
CA PRO A 8 97.89 49.41 -101.32
C PRO A 8 98.68 50.69 -101.09
N THR A 9 98.46 51.67 -101.95
CA THR A 9 99.12 52.97 -101.81
C THR A 9 98.69 53.57 -100.46
N SER A 10 99.56 54.37 -99.81
CA SER A 10 99.27 54.97 -98.49
C SER A 10 97.89 55.65 -98.42
N ASN A 11 97.36 56.12 -99.56
CA ASN A 11 96.05 56.74 -99.67
C ASN A 11 94.89 55.73 -99.57
N GLU A 12 95.00 54.52 -100.16
CA GLU A 12 93.96 53.48 -100.08
C GLU A 12 93.83 52.90 -98.67
N LEU A 13 94.96 52.72 -97.97
CA LEU A 13 94.96 52.35 -96.55
C LEU A 13 94.35 53.45 -95.68
N GLN A 14 94.58 54.72 -96.02
CA GLN A 14 94.03 55.86 -95.29
C GLN A 14 92.52 56.03 -95.52
N GLU A 15 92.02 55.76 -96.73
CA GLU A 15 90.58 55.70 -97.01
C GLU A 15 89.91 54.52 -96.30
N GLN A 16 90.50 53.31 -96.36
CA GLN A 16 89.98 52.15 -95.61
C GLN A 16 89.95 52.43 -94.10
N PHE A 17 91.00 53.04 -93.56
CA PHE A 17 91.03 53.45 -92.16
C PHE A 17 89.93 54.47 -91.83
N GLN A 18 89.67 55.45 -92.70
CA GLN A 18 88.57 56.41 -92.51
C GLN A 18 87.19 55.74 -92.58
N VAL A 19 86.97 54.81 -93.51
CA VAL A 19 85.71 54.05 -93.63
C VAL A 19 85.47 53.21 -92.38
N VAL A 20 86.48 52.46 -91.93
CA VAL A 20 86.42 51.66 -90.71
C VAL A 20 86.23 52.53 -89.47
N THR A 21 86.82 53.73 -89.42
CA THR A 21 86.62 54.68 -88.32
C THR A 21 85.19 55.20 -88.30
N LYS A 22 84.63 55.55 -89.46
CA LYS A 22 83.24 56.01 -89.59
C LYS A 22 82.23 54.91 -89.27
N GLU A 23 82.51 53.68 -89.70
CA GLU A 23 81.69 52.51 -89.38
C GLU A 23 81.75 52.18 -87.88
N ASN A 24 82.94 52.22 -87.27
CA ASN A 24 83.09 52.08 -85.81
C ASN A 24 82.31 53.15 -85.05
N LEU A 25 82.29 54.39 -85.54
CA LEU A 25 81.52 55.48 -84.93
C LEU A 25 80.02 55.22 -85.03
N GLN A 26 79.52 54.79 -86.19
CA GLN A 26 78.11 54.38 -86.36
C GLN A 26 77.73 53.16 -85.50
N LEU A 27 78.63 52.20 -85.36
CA LEU A 27 78.44 51.04 -84.48
C LEU A 27 78.39 51.48 -83.02
N ARG A 28 79.22 52.45 -82.60
CA ARG A 28 79.16 53.03 -81.26
C ARG A 28 77.83 53.73 -81.00
N ASP A 29 77.37 54.59 -81.91
CA ASP A 29 76.08 55.29 -81.77
C ASP A 29 74.91 54.31 -81.69
N LYS A 30 74.90 53.27 -82.54
CA LYS A 30 73.90 52.20 -82.49
C LYS A 30 73.97 51.43 -81.18
N ASN A 31 75.17 51.12 -80.68
CA ASN A 31 75.33 50.46 -79.38
C ASN A 31 74.78 51.33 -78.25
N GLU A 32 75.04 52.64 -78.27
CA GLU A 32 74.53 53.57 -77.27
C GLU A 32 72.99 53.66 -77.29
N GLN A 33 72.38 53.66 -78.48
CA GLN A 33 70.93 53.55 -78.64
C GLN A 33 70.37 52.20 -78.14
N LEU A 34 71.11 51.11 -78.35
CA LEU A 34 70.72 49.81 -77.81
C LEU A 34 70.83 49.79 -76.28
N PHE A 35 71.90 50.34 -75.69
CA PHE A 35 72.07 50.43 -74.24
C PHE A 35 70.96 51.26 -73.58
N THR A 36 70.60 52.40 -74.15
CA THR A 36 69.49 53.21 -73.64
C THR A 36 68.15 52.48 -73.73
N LYS A 37 67.91 51.73 -74.82
CA LYS A 37 66.71 50.90 -74.97
C LYS A 37 66.68 49.72 -74.01
N VAL A 38 67.82 49.07 -73.77
CA VAL A 38 67.96 48.00 -72.77
C VAL A 38 67.68 48.56 -71.37
N GLY A 39 68.29 49.69 -71.00
CA GLY A 39 68.02 50.33 -69.70
C GLY A 39 66.56 50.75 -69.50
N TYR A 40 65.89 51.22 -70.56
CA TYR A 40 64.44 51.48 -70.52
C TYR A 40 63.62 50.19 -70.30
N LEU A 41 63.96 49.11 -71.02
CA LEU A 41 63.29 47.81 -70.87
C LEU A 41 63.52 47.21 -69.49
N GLU A 42 64.74 47.29 -68.95
CA GLU A 42 65.09 46.86 -67.60
C GLU A 42 64.30 47.65 -66.54
N SER A 43 64.21 48.98 -66.69
CA SER A 43 63.41 49.81 -65.78
C SER A 43 61.93 49.45 -65.83
N ARG A 44 61.39 49.22 -67.04
CA ARG A 44 59.99 48.80 -67.21
C ARG A 44 59.73 47.40 -66.67
N LEU A 45 60.68 46.49 -66.82
CA LEU A 45 60.64 45.15 -66.22
C LEU A 45 60.66 45.24 -64.69
N GLY A 46 61.50 46.12 -64.12
CA GLY A 46 61.55 46.39 -62.69
C GLY A 46 60.22 46.91 -62.14
N HIS A 47 59.60 47.88 -62.83
CA HIS A 47 58.26 48.38 -62.46
C HIS A 47 57.17 47.32 -62.59
N LEU A 48 57.21 46.50 -63.65
CA LEU A 48 56.28 45.37 -63.81
C LEU A 48 56.47 44.34 -62.70
N ALA A 49 57.71 44.02 -62.33
CA ALA A 49 58.00 43.12 -61.21
C ALA A 49 57.47 43.69 -59.89
N SER A 50 57.73 44.97 -59.60
CA SER A 50 57.23 45.60 -58.36
C SER A 50 55.70 45.69 -58.31
N SER A 51 55.05 45.99 -59.44
CA SER A 51 53.58 46.02 -59.52
C SER A 51 52.99 44.62 -59.38
N ASN A 52 53.61 43.60 -59.98
CA ASN A 52 53.18 42.21 -59.83
C ASN A 52 53.30 41.73 -58.38
N THR A 53 54.38 42.12 -57.68
CA THR A 53 54.55 41.81 -56.26
C THR A 53 53.52 42.53 -55.37
N ASP A 54 53.21 43.81 -55.63
CA ASP A 54 52.17 44.56 -54.88
C ASP A 54 50.78 43.95 -55.09
N LEU A 55 50.43 43.62 -56.35
CA LEU A 55 49.16 42.96 -56.65
C LEU A 55 49.06 41.58 -55.99
N SER A 56 50.13 40.79 -56.02
CA SER A 56 50.17 39.48 -55.35
C SER A 56 49.98 39.63 -53.84
N TYR A 57 50.63 40.62 -53.22
CA TYR A 57 50.48 40.90 -51.79
C TYR A 57 49.04 41.30 -51.43
N ARG A 58 48.43 42.21 -52.18
CA ARG A 58 47.03 42.63 -51.94
C ARG A 58 46.03 41.49 -52.13
N LEU A 59 46.28 40.61 -53.09
CA LEU A 59 45.44 39.42 -53.29
C LEU A 59 45.49 38.52 -52.06
N VAL A 60 46.70 38.22 -51.56
CA VAL A 60 46.88 37.42 -50.33
C VAL A 60 46.19 38.06 -49.14
N GLN A 61 46.33 39.38 -48.94
CA GLN A 61 45.61 40.09 -47.87
C GLN A 61 44.09 39.96 -48.00
N SER A 62 43.54 40.12 -49.22
CA SER A 62 42.10 39.99 -49.43
C SER A 62 41.59 38.57 -49.18
N GLU A 63 42.42 37.56 -49.48
CA GLU A 63 42.11 36.16 -49.19
C GLU A 63 42.17 35.87 -47.69
N GLU A 64 43.17 36.41 -46.97
CA GLU A 64 43.27 36.32 -45.51
C GLU A 64 42.07 36.98 -44.81
N GLU A 65 41.66 38.17 -45.24
CA GLU A 65 40.48 38.86 -44.71
C GLU A 65 39.20 38.07 -44.98
N LYS A 66 39.05 37.52 -46.19
CA LYS A 66 37.90 36.65 -46.54
C LYS A 66 37.87 35.39 -45.68
N LEU A 67 39.02 34.77 -45.41
CA LEU A 67 39.15 33.63 -44.51
C LEU A 67 38.85 34.00 -43.05
N LYS A 68 39.23 35.20 -42.62
CA LYS A 68 38.92 35.71 -41.29
C LYS A 68 37.41 35.91 -41.11
N ILE A 69 36.75 36.57 -42.06
CA ILE A 69 35.28 36.77 -42.04
C ILE A 69 34.55 35.43 -42.11
N SER A 70 35.01 34.49 -42.96
CA SER A 70 34.37 33.17 -43.06
C SER A 70 34.53 32.36 -41.77
N LYS A 71 35.67 32.47 -41.08
CA LYS A 71 35.89 31.88 -39.75
C LYS A 71 34.95 32.50 -38.71
N GLU A 72 34.85 33.83 -38.64
CA GLU A 72 33.95 34.52 -37.71
C GLU A 72 32.48 34.16 -37.97
N LEU A 73 32.06 34.04 -39.23
CA LEU A 73 30.71 33.61 -39.60
C LEU A 73 30.41 32.17 -39.12
N VAL A 74 31.37 31.26 -39.26
CA VAL A 74 31.22 29.88 -38.79
C VAL A 74 31.15 29.84 -37.26
N GLU A 75 31.99 30.63 -36.57
CA GLU A 75 31.96 30.74 -35.11
C GLU A 75 30.60 31.26 -34.60
N GLU A 76 30.09 32.34 -35.18
CA GLU A 76 28.75 32.87 -34.87
C GLU A 76 27.65 31.83 -35.15
N LYS A 77 27.79 31.04 -36.22
CA LYS A 77 26.84 29.97 -36.53
C LYS A 77 26.89 28.84 -35.49
N ILE A 78 28.08 28.49 -35.00
CA ILE A 78 28.26 27.52 -33.92
C ILE A 78 27.65 28.06 -32.63
N GLN A 79 27.92 29.32 -32.27
CA GLN A 79 27.34 29.96 -31.08
C GLN A 79 25.81 30.03 -31.15
N SER A 80 25.24 30.45 -32.29
CA SER A 80 23.79 30.46 -32.51
C SER A 80 23.18 29.06 -32.38
N ASN A 81 23.84 28.03 -32.92
CA ASN A 81 23.40 26.65 -32.76
C ASN A 81 23.48 26.17 -31.31
N LYS A 82 24.54 26.54 -30.58
CA LYS A 82 24.71 26.21 -29.16
C LYS A 82 23.61 26.82 -28.31
N MET A 83 23.26 28.10 -28.54
CA MET A 83 22.14 28.74 -27.85
C MET A 83 20.81 28.05 -28.17
N ARG A 84 20.60 27.66 -29.43
CA ARG A 84 19.39 26.93 -29.84
C ARG A 84 19.30 25.56 -29.17
N GLU A 85 20.40 24.82 -29.08
CA GLU A 85 20.46 23.52 -28.39
C GLU A 85 20.11 23.66 -26.90
N GLN A 86 20.65 24.69 -26.22
CA GLN A 86 20.29 25.00 -24.84
C GLN A 86 18.81 25.31 -24.66
N PHE A 87 18.21 26.11 -25.55
CA PHE A 87 16.77 26.38 -25.49
C PHE A 87 15.95 25.12 -25.75
N GLU A 88 16.36 24.24 -26.67
CA GLU A 88 15.70 22.97 -26.93
C GLU A 88 15.78 22.03 -25.71
N GLU A 89 16.90 22.00 -25.00
CA GLU A 89 17.10 21.27 -23.74
C GLU A 89 16.21 21.81 -22.61
N GLU A 90 16.25 23.12 -22.35
CA GLU A 90 15.40 23.76 -21.33
C GLU A 90 13.91 23.56 -21.62
N MET A 91 13.50 23.65 -22.89
CA MET A 91 12.13 23.39 -23.31
C MET A 91 11.71 21.94 -23.05
N PHE A 92 12.62 20.99 -23.26
CA PHE A 92 12.36 19.58 -22.96
C PHE A 92 12.25 19.33 -21.46
N GLU A 93 13.13 19.92 -20.66
CA GLU A 93 13.06 19.84 -19.20
C GLU A 93 11.76 20.44 -18.64
N LEU A 94 11.39 21.63 -19.10
CA LEU A 94 10.14 22.29 -18.71
C LEU A 94 8.92 21.46 -19.12
N LYS A 95 8.92 20.89 -20.33
CA LYS A 95 7.85 20.00 -20.77
C LYS A 95 7.72 18.76 -19.89
N ASN A 96 8.84 18.17 -19.47
CA ASN A 96 8.82 17.05 -18.53
C ASN A 96 8.30 17.46 -17.15
N LYS A 97 8.68 18.63 -16.64
CA LYS A 97 8.14 19.18 -15.38
C LYS A 97 6.63 19.38 -15.47
N ILE A 98 6.12 19.91 -16.58
CA ILE A 98 4.68 20.08 -16.83
C ILE A 98 3.97 18.72 -16.84
N LEU A 99 4.49 17.74 -17.56
CA LEU A 99 3.89 16.40 -17.61
C LEU A 99 3.85 15.72 -16.22
N ASN A 100 4.90 15.89 -15.42
CA ASN A 100 4.92 15.39 -14.05
C ASN A 100 3.90 16.11 -13.16
N GLN A 101 3.78 17.44 -13.30
CA GLN A 101 2.77 18.22 -12.58
C GLN A 101 1.35 17.83 -12.99
N ASP A 102 1.10 17.61 -14.28
CA ASP A 102 -0.19 17.12 -14.79
C ASP A 102 -0.54 15.75 -14.20
N SER A 103 0.44 14.83 -14.10
CA SER A 103 0.25 13.54 -13.42
C SER A 103 -0.20 13.73 -11.97
N VAL A 104 0.51 14.57 -11.21
CA VAL A 104 0.16 14.86 -9.81
C VAL A 104 -1.23 15.52 -9.70
N ILE A 105 -1.57 16.43 -10.62
CA ILE A 105 -2.90 17.05 -10.66
C ILE A 105 -3.98 15.99 -10.87
N THR A 106 -3.80 15.06 -11.82
CA THR A 106 -4.77 13.98 -12.05
C THR A 106 -4.93 13.06 -10.84
N GLU A 107 -3.86 12.77 -10.11
CA GLU A 107 -3.90 12.01 -8.85
C GLU A 107 -4.72 12.76 -7.78
N LEU A 108 -4.45 14.05 -7.59
CA LEU A 108 -5.19 14.89 -6.65
C LEU A 108 -6.68 15.03 -7.02
N GLU A 109 -7.01 15.08 -8.31
CA GLU A 109 -8.39 15.10 -8.79
C GLU A 109 -9.12 13.79 -8.48
N MET A 110 -8.45 12.65 -8.66
CA MET A 110 -9.01 11.34 -8.29
C MET A 110 -9.24 11.23 -6.77
N GLU A 111 -8.29 11.72 -5.96
CA GLU A 111 -8.43 11.75 -4.51
C GLU A 111 -9.59 12.65 -4.06
N ARG A 112 -9.70 13.85 -4.64
CA ARG A 112 -10.84 14.75 -4.42
C ARG A 112 -12.17 14.03 -4.72
N ASP A 113 -12.28 13.35 -5.85
CA ASP A 113 -13.51 12.67 -6.24
C ASP A 113 -13.85 11.49 -5.33
N LYS A 114 -12.82 10.79 -4.84
CA LYS A 114 -13.01 9.75 -3.82
C LYS A 114 -13.54 10.36 -2.52
N LEU A 115 -12.88 11.40 -2.00
CA LEU A 115 -13.31 12.08 -0.78
C LEU A 115 -14.71 12.68 -0.92
N PHE A 116 -15.06 13.19 -2.10
CA PHE A 116 -16.39 13.70 -2.37
C PHE A 116 -17.47 12.61 -2.32
N ARG A 117 -17.21 11.43 -2.89
CA ARG A 117 -18.11 10.27 -2.76
C ARG A 117 -18.26 9.81 -1.31
N ASP A 118 -17.15 9.77 -0.58
CA ASP A 118 -17.15 9.38 0.84
C ASP A 118 -17.95 10.39 1.68
N LEU A 119 -17.77 11.69 1.43
CA LEU A 119 -18.54 12.77 2.06
C LEU A 119 -20.04 12.63 1.78
N GLN A 120 -20.43 12.40 0.51
CA GLN A 120 -21.84 12.19 0.15
C GLN A 120 -22.44 10.96 0.86
N SER A 121 -21.66 9.88 1.00
CA SER A 121 -22.10 8.68 1.72
C SER A 121 -22.31 8.97 3.21
N ALA A 122 -21.38 9.69 3.84
CA ALA A 122 -21.48 10.09 5.24
C ALA A 122 -22.66 11.04 5.48
N GLU A 123 -22.88 12.00 4.59
CA GLU A 123 -24.03 12.91 4.64
C GLU A 123 -25.37 12.16 4.52
N ALA A 124 -25.44 11.16 3.63
CA ALA A 124 -26.61 10.31 3.52
C ALA A 124 -26.88 9.50 4.81
N HIS A 125 -25.84 8.93 5.42
CA HIS A 125 -25.96 8.23 6.71
C HIS A 125 -26.42 9.15 7.84
N LEU A 126 -25.86 10.36 7.91
CA LEU A 126 -26.25 11.35 8.90
C LEU A 126 -27.72 11.72 8.74
N LYS A 127 -28.18 11.98 7.50
CA LYS A 127 -29.59 12.30 7.23
C LYS A 127 -30.54 11.17 7.60
N VAL A 128 -30.12 9.91 7.46
CA VAL A 128 -30.90 8.75 7.93
C VAL A 128 -30.94 8.73 9.47
N GLY A 129 -29.81 8.98 10.12
CA GLY A 129 -29.74 9.10 11.58
C GLY A 129 -30.61 10.23 12.14
N GLU A 130 -30.61 11.41 11.51
CA GLU A 130 -31.47 12.55 11.87
C GLU A 130 -32.96 12.20 11.77
N LYS A 131 -33.37 11.50 10.71
CA LYS A 131 -34.75 11.01 10.57
C LYS A 131 -35.11 10.04 11.68
N GLY A 132 -34.25 9.04 11.94
CA GLY A 132 -34.48 8.10 13.03
C GLY A 132 -34.55 8.78 14.40
N GLY A 133 -33.75 9.82 14.62
CA GLY A 133 -33.84 10.66 15.81
C GLY A 133 -35.17 11.42 15.89
N HIS A 134 -35.64 11.99 14.79
CA HIS A 134 -36.93 12.67 14.74
C HIS A 134 -38.08 11.70 15.03
N ASP A 135 -38.10 10.54 14.37
CA ASP A 135 -39.10 9.49 14.58
C ASP A 135 -39.14 9.05 16.06
N LEU A 136 -37.96 8.83 16.67
CA LEU A 136 -37.87 8.47 18.09
C LEU A 136 -38.39 9.58 19.03
N THR A 137 -38.12 10.85 18.71
CA THR A 137 -38.66 11.97 19.50
C THR A 137 -40.19 12.07 19.40
N GLU A 138 -40.75 11.79 18.22
CA GLU A 138 -42.20 11.72 18.03
C GLU A 138 -42.79 10.55 18.82
N GLU A 139 -42.19 9.37 18.74
CA GLU A 139 -42.61 8.21 19.53
C GLU A 139 -42.56 8.50 21.02
N TYR A 140 -41.48 9.09 21.53
CA TYR A 140 -41.37 9.48 22.95
C TYR A 140 -42.44 10.50 23.35
N ALA A 141 -42.74 11.48 22.49
CA ALA A 141 -43.80 12.45 22.74
C ALA A 141 -45.18 11.77 22.80
N THR A 142 -45.47 10.83 21.89
CA THR A 142 -46.73 10.07 21.93
C THR A 142 -46.82 9.18 23.15
N LEU A 143 -45.73 8.51 23.53
CA LEU A 143 -45.66 7.65 24.71
C LEU A 143 -45.85 8.46 25.99
N LYS A 144 -45.17 9.60 26.12
CA LYS A 144 -45.35 10.54 27.23
C LYS A 144 -46.81 10.99 27.36
N LYS A 145 -47.46 11.31 26.24
CA LYS A 145 -48.89 11.68 26.22
C LYS A 145 -49.78 10.52 26.68
N LYS A 146 -49.50 9.29 26.25
CA LYS A 146 -50.22 8.08 26.71
C LYS A 146 -50.05 7.85 28.21
N HIS A 147 -48.83 7.96 28.74
CA HIS A 147 -48.59 7.82 30.18
C HIS A 147 -49.30 8.90 30.99
N LEU A 148 -49.32 10.14 30.51
CA LEU A 148 -50.04 11.23 31.18
C LEU A 148 -51.55 10.96 31.23
N ALA A 149 -52.14 10.50 30.12
CA ALA A 149 -53.55 10.12 30.08
C ALA A 149 -53.86 8.93 31.01
N LEU A 150 -52.95 7.96 31.12
CA LEU A 150 -53.09 6.83 32.05
C LEU A 150 -53.01 7.30 33.50
N ALA A 151 -52.10 8.22 33.83
CA ALA A 151 -51.99 8.80 35.16
C ALA A 151 -53.27 9.57 35.54
N GLU A 152 -53.82 10.38 34.64
CA GLU A 152 -55.10 11.08 34.85
C GLU A 152 -56.27 10.09 35.04
N ALA A 153 -56.28 8.96 34.30
CA ALA A 153 -57.30 7.93 34.47
C ALA A 153 -57.19 7.23 35.83
N HIS A 154 -55.96 6.90 36.25
CA HIS A 154 -55.68 6.32 37.56
C HIS A 154 -56.07 7.27 38.70
N GLU A 155 -55.75 8.57 38.61
CA GLU A 155 -56.18 9.57 39.60
C GLU A 155 -57.71 9.64 39.72
N LYS A 156 -58.44 9.56 38.60
CA LYS A 156 -59.91 9.50 38.60
C LYS A 156 -60.44 8.23 39.26
N GLU A 157 -59.83 7.08 39.00
CA GLU A 157 -60.24 5.80 39.60
C GLU A 157 -59.95 5.76 41.11
N VAL A 158 -58.83 6.35 41.55
CA VAL A 158 -58.53 6.54 42.97
C VAL A 158 -59.57 7.45 43.62
N ALA A 159 -59.90 8.60 43.01
CA ALA A 159 -60.93 9.49 43.53
C ALA A 159 -62.31 8.78 43.65
N GLN A 160 -62.69 7.99 42.64
CA GLN A 160 -63.92 7.18 42.70
C GLN A 160 -63.88 6.11 43.80
N SER A 161 -62.73 5.46 43.98
CA SER A 161 -62.53 4.47 45.04
C SER A 161 -62.60 5.11 46.43
N GLU A 162 -62.04 6.30 46.59
CA GLU A 162 -62.13 7.11 47.82
C GLU A 162 -63.58 7.51 48.10
N GLU A 163 -64.32 7.99 47.11
CA GLU A 163 -65.76 8.28 47.22
C GLU A 163 -66.57 7.06 47.65
N LEU A 164 -66.40 5.92 46.97
CA LEU A 164 -67.04 4.66 47.34
C LEU A 164 -66.67 4.21 48.75
N SER A 165 -65.40 4.36 49.14
CA SER A 165 -64.96 4.03 50.50
C SER A 165 -65.62 4.92 51.55
N ALA A 166 -65.81 6.22 51.25
CA ALA A 166 -66.52 7.16 52.12
C ALA A 166 -68.02 6.83 52.21
N GLU A 167 -68.65 6.44 51.10
CA GLU A 167 -70.04 5.96 51.08
C GLU A 167 -70.21 4.68 51.90
N LEU A 168 -69.30 3.70 51.75
CA LEU A 168 -69.30 2.47 52.54
C LEU A 168 -69.11 2.76 54.03
N LEU A 169 -68.21 3.68 54.39
CA LEU A 169 -68.05 4.12 55.78
C LEU A 169 -69.31 4.79 56.31
N ALA A 170 -69.96 5.67 55.54
CA ALA A 170 -71.22 6.30 55.94
C ALA A 170 -72.36 5.28 56.10
N LEU A 171 -72.45 4.29 55.20
CA LEU A 171 -73.40 3.18 55.30
C LEU A 171 -73.12 2.29 56.51
N ALA A 172 -71.86 1.99 56.80
CA ALA A 172 -71.46 1.25 58.01
C ALA A 172 -71.84 2.02 59.27
N GLN A 173 -71.57 3.34 59.32
CA GLN A 173 -71.99 4.20 60.42
C GLN A 173 -73.52 4.27 60.58
N ALA A 174 -74.26 4.35 59.47
CA ALA A 174 -75.73 4.30 59.47
C ALA A 174 -76.26 2.94 59.92
N GLN A 175 -75.64 1.84 59.48
CA GLN A 175 -75.95 0.50 59.93
C GLN A 175 -75.69 0.33 61.42
N ASP A 176 -74.57 0.84 61.94
CA ASP A 176 -74.26 0.83 63.37
C ASP A 176 -75.24 1.70 64.18
N ALA A 177 -75.65 2.85 63.66
CA ALA A 177 -76.69 3.67 64.27
C ALA A 177 -78.05 2.93 64.32
N LEU A 178 -78.44 2.26 63.24
CA LEU A 178 -79.62 1.42 63.20
C LEU A 178 -79.51 0.21 64.12
N ARG A 179 -78.33 -0.40 64.26
CA ARG A 179 -78.07 -1.47 65.24
C ARG A 179 -78.20 -0.95 66.66
N ARG A 180 -77.66 0.22 66.99
CA ARG A 180 -77.87 0.86 68.30
C ARG A 180 -79.35 1.14 68.57
N GLN A 181 -80.09 1.68 67.59
CA GLN A 181 -81.54 1.88 67.72
C GLN A 181 -82.31 0.56 67.85
N LEU A 182 -81.92 -0.48 67.10
CA LEU A 182 -82.51 -1.80 67.19
C LEU A 182 -82.17 -2.46 68.53
N GLU A 183 -80.97 -2.27 69.07
CA GLU A 183 -80.58 -2.73 70.40
C GLU A 183 -81.32 -1.98 71.50
N GLU A 184 -81.55 -0.67 71.37
CA GLU A 184 -82.39 0.14 72.26
C GLU A 184 -83.87 -0.29 72.19
N GLN A 185 -84.40 -0.54 70.99
CA GLN A 185 -85.72 -1.13 70.80
C GLN A 185 -85.78 -2.58 71.27
N GLN A 186 -84.74 -3.38 71.10
CA GLN A 186 -84.67 -4.74 71.61
C GLN A 186 -84.48 -4.77 73.11
N LEU A 187 -83.87 -3.77 73.74
CA LEU A 187 -83.85 -3.63 75.19
C LEU A 187 -85.25 -3.24 75.70
N SER A 188 -86.01 -2.41 74.97
CA SER A 188 -87.42 -2.10 75.29
C SER A 188 -88.41 -3.22 74.93
N VAL A 189 -88.06 -4.09 73.99
CA VAL A 189 -88.86 -5.25 73.53
C VAL A 189 -88.45 -6.55 74.26
N LYS A 190 -87.21 -6.70 74.72
CA LYS A 190 -86.79 -7.78 75.64
C LYS A 190 -87.41 -7.60 77.02
N THR A 191 -87.76 -6.37 77.41
CA THR A 191 -88.63 -6.14 78.56
C THR A 191 -90.09 -6.56 78.32
N THR A 192 -90.52 -6.89 77.10
CA THR A 192 -91.94 -7.21 76.79
C THR A 192 -92.22 -8.51 76.01
N THR A 193 -91.23 -9.18 75.38
CA THR A 193 -91.51 -10.31 74.45
C THR A 193 -90.50 -11.46 74.48
N GLN A 194 -90.05 -11.86 75.68
CA GLN A 194 -89.18 -13.03 75.89
C GLN A 194 -89.77 -14.41 75.48
N GLY A 195 -90.92 -14.46 74.79
CA GLY A 195 -91.67 -15.69 74.51
C GLY A 195 -91.78 -16.17 73.06
N LEU A 196 -91.31 -15.43 72.04
CA LEU A 196 -91.67 -15.73 70.62
C LEU A 196 -90.49 -16.14 69.71
N HIS A 197 -89.31 -16.46 70.26
CA HIS A 197 -88.10 -16.74 69.46
C HIS A 197 -87.99 -18.18 68.89
N GLY A 198 -89.00 -19.03 69.10
CA GLY A 198 -88.97 -20.45 68.70
C GLY A 198 -89.31 -20.75 67.24
N GLU A 199 -90.10 -19.90 66.56
CA GLU A 199 -90.60 -20.19 65.20
C GLU A 199 -89.63 -19.76 64.08
N LEU A 200 -88.78 -18.75 64.32
CA LEU A 200 -87.80 -18.25 63.34
C LEU A 200 -86.63 -19.22 63.07
N HIS A 201 -86.31 -20.08 64.05
CA HIS A 201 -85.27 -21.10 63.88
C HIS A 201 -85.67 -22.23 62.93
N ARG A 202 -86.97 -22.50 62.76
CA ARG A 202 -87.46 -23.55 61.86
C ARG A 202 -87.42 -23.14 60.39
N VAL A 203 -87.67 -21.87 60.09
CA VAL A 203 -87.62 -21.33 58.71
C VAL A 203 -86.18 -21.30 58.17
N ARG A 204 -85.19 -21.04 59.03
CA ARG A 204 -83.75 -21.05 58.67
C ARG A 204 -83.22 -22.45 58.32
N ALA A 205 -83.79 -23.49 58.93
CA ALA A 205 -83.42 -24.89 58.65
C ALA A 205 -83.95 -25.39 57.29
N LEU A 206 -85.06 -24.84 56.79
CA LEU A 206 -85.67 -25.24 55.50
C LEU A 206 -84.89 -24.68 54.31
N ILE A 207 -84.41 -23.43 54.42
CA ILE A 207 -83.60 -22.75 53.38
C ILE A 207 -82.24 -23.47 53.19
N SER A 208 -81.67 -24.01 54.27
CA SER A 208 -80.40 -24.74 54.23
C SER A 208 -80.50 -26.09 53.49
N ARG A 209 -81.70 -26.67 53.34
CA ARG A 209 -81.91 -27.95 52.63
C ARG A 209 -82.20 -27.77 51.13
N MET A 210 -82.67 -26.60 50.69
CA MET A 210 -82.96 -26.32 49.27
C MET A 210 -81.73 -25.91 48.45
N SER A 211 -80.59 -25.57 49.08
CA SER A 211 -79.36 -25.16 48.40
C SER A 211 -78.47 -26.33 47.92
N HIS A 212 -78.68 -27.55 48.41
CA HIS A 212 -77.81 -28.71 48.15
C HIS A 212 -78.03 -29.42 46.79
N THR A 213 -79.09 -29.09 46.05
CA THR A 213 -79.35 -29.64 44.69
C THR A 213 -78.90 -28.71 43.57
N ARG A 214 -78.55 -27.45 43.85
CA ARG A 214 -78.08 -26.48 42.85
C ARG A 214 -76.55 -26.51 42.61
N VAL A 215 -75.78 -27.06 43.55
CA VAL A 215 -74.30 -27.07 43.50
C VAL A 215 -73.74 -28.24 42.68
N LYS A 216 -74.40 -29.41 42.66
CA LYS A 216 -73.93 -30.60 41.93
C LYS A 216 -74.06 -30.54 40.40
N LEU A 217 -74.80 -29.58 39.84
CA LEU A 217 -74.90 -29.37 38.39
C LEU A 217 -73.85 -28.39 37.84
N LEU A 218 -73.25 -27.56 38.70
CA LEU A 218 -72.17 -26.63 38.32
C LEU A 218 -70.80 -27.32 38.29
N GLU A 219 -70.55 -28.24 39.22
CA GLU A 219 -69.28 -28.97 39.34
C GLU A 219 -68.91 -29.78 38.09
N ASN A 220 -69.88 -30.48 37.48
CA ASN A 220 -69.67 -31.21 36.22
C ASN A 220 -69.47 -30.28 35.00
N GLN A 221 -69.99 -29.06 35.03
CA GLN A 221 -69.83 -28.09 33.95
C GLN A 221 -68.43 -27.46 33.97
N ASP A 222 -67.88 -27.24 35.17
CA ASP A 222 -66.55 -26.69 35.37
C ASP A 222 -65.46 -27.73 35.07
N GLU A 223 -65.67 -29.01 35.40
CA GLU A 223 -64.75 -30.09 34.99
C GLU A 223 -64.62 -30.27 33.47
N ILE A 224 -65.72 -30.07 32.72
CA ILE A 224 -65.71 -30.15 31.25
C ILE A 224 -64.97 -28.95 30.66
N LYS A 225 -65.17 -27.74 31.21
CA LYS A 225 -64.43 -26.55 30.83
C LYS A 225 -62.94 -26.71 31.09
N ASP A 226 -62.55 -27.22 32.26
CA ASP A 226 -61.15 -27.45 32.60
C ASP A 226 -60.46 -28.44 31.67
N LYS A 227 -61.17 -29.50 31.24
CA LYS A 227 -60.65 -30.45 30.24
C LYS A 227 -60.51 -29.82 28.85
N LEU A 228 -61.46 -28.97 28.45
CA LEU A 228 -61.38 -28.21 27.19
C LEU A 228 -60.25 -27.17 27.22
N GLU A 229 -60.05 -26.48 28.34
CA GLU A 229 -58.96 -25.52 28.54
C GLU A 229 -57.60 -26.22 28.48
N LYS A 230 -57.44 -27.37 29.15
CA LYS A 230 -56.23 -28.20 29.07
C LYS A 230 -55.94 -28.66 27.64
N MET A 231 -56.96 -29.10 26.91
CA MET A 231 -56.82 -29.52 25.52
C MET A 231 -56.41 -28.34 24.62
N LYS A 232 -57.06 -27.18 24.79
CA LYS A 232 -56.74 -25.95 24.06
C LYS A 232 -55.30 -25.49 24.31
N ASN A 233 -54.89 -25.43 25.58
CA ASN A 233 -53.52 -25.04 25.96
C ASN A 233 -52.48 -26.00 25.37
N SER A 234 -52.76 -27.31 25.34
CA SER A 234 -51.87 -28.29 24.72
C SER A 234 -51.72 -28.10 23.20
N TYR A 235 -52.78 -27.68 22.50
CA TYR A 235 -52.71 -27.37 21.07
C TYR A 235 -51.98 -26.04 20.80
N GLU A 236 -52.21 -25.02 21.63
CA GLU A 236 -51.49 -23.74 21.53
C GLU A 236 -49.99 -23.93 21.76
N GLU A 237 -49.60 -24.81 22.69
CA GLU A 237 -48.19 -25.11 22.96
C GLU A 237 -47.55 -25.93 21.82
N GLN A 238 -48.28 -26.88 21.23
CA GLN A 238 -47.84 -27.56 20.01
C GLN A 238 -47.66 -26.60 18.83
N GLN A 239 -48.57 -25.63 18.68
CA GLN A 239 -48.50 -24.61 17.64
C GLN A 239 -47.28 -23.69 17.84
N LYS A 240 -47.06 -23.18 19.06
CA LYS A 240 -45.87 -22.38 19.39
C LYS A 240 -44.57 -23.14 19.10
N LYS A 241 -44.51 -24.42 19.46
CA LYS A 241 -43.33 -25.27 19.18
C LYS A 241 -43.08 -25.47 17.68
N LEU A 242 -44.13 -25.54 16.85
CA LEU A 242 -43.99 -25.59 15.40
C LEU A 242 -43.54 -24.24 14.83
N GLU A 243 -44.10 -23.13 15.34
CA GLU A 243 -43.71 -21.78 14.95
C GLU A 243 -42.24 -21.48 15.29
N GLU A 244 -41.78 -21.85 16.50
CA GLU A 244 -40.38 -21.75 16.91
C GLU A 244 -39.44 -22.57 16.01
N ARG A 245 -39.85 -23.78 15.62
CA ARG A 245 -39.09 -24.62 14.68
C ARG A 245 -39.02 -23.97 13.29
N VAL A 246 -40.11 -23.41 12.79
CA VAL A 246 -40.13 -22.69 11.52
C VAL A 246 -39.21 -21.47 11.60
N LEU A 247 -39.26 -20.72 12.69
CA LEU A 247 -38.42 -19.54 12.91
C LEU A 247 -36.93 -19.92 12.97
N CYS A 248 -36.58 -20.99 13.67
CA CYS A 248 -35.22 -21.54 13.69
C CYS A 248 -34.74 -21.97 12.29
N LEU A 249 -35.60 -22.64 11.51
CA LEU A 249 -35.29 -23.04 10.14
C LEU A 249 -35.09 -21.83 9.22
N VAL A 250 -35.92 -20.79 9.35
CA VAL A 250 -35.79 -19.54 8.59
C VAL A 250 -34.48 -18.84 8.92
N SER A 251 -34.12 -18.73 10.20
CA SER A 251 -32.83 -18.16 10.63
C SER A 251 -31.64 -18.96 10.08
N ARG A 252 -31.71 -20.29 10.10
CA ARG A 252 -30.65 -21.15 9.53
C ARG A 252 -30.50 -20.97 8.02
N VAL A 253 -31.60 -20.84 7.28
CA VAL A 253 -31.57 -20.59 5.83
C VAL A 253 -31.05 -19.19 5.52
N ALA A 254 -31.43 -18.17 6.30
CA ALA A 254 -30.92 -16.82 6.16
C ALA A 254 -29.40 -16.77 6.39
N MET A 255 -28.91 -17.36 7.49
CA MET A 255 -27.47 -17.46 7.76
C MET A 255 -26.73 -18.27 6.69
N GLY A 256 -27.33 -19.33 6.16
CA GLY A 256 -26.75 -20.11 5.07
C GLY A 256 -26.58 -19.30 3.77
N LYS A 257 -27.56 -18.47 3.41
CA LYS A 257 -27.49 -17.58 2.25
C LYS A 257 -26.44 -16.49 2.44
N GLU A 258 -26.41 -15.86 3.61
CA GLU A 258 -25.41 -14.84 3.94
C GLU A 258 -23.99 -15.42 3.91
N HIS A 259 -23.77 -16.60 4.50
CA HIS A 259 -22.49 -17.28 4.47
C HIS A 259 -22.02 -17.61 3.04
N GLN A 260 -22.95 -17.99 2.15
CA GLN A 260 -22.64 -18.25 0.75
C GLN A 260 -22.32 -16.99 -0.03
N GLU A 261 -22.99 -15.87 0.26
CA GLU A 261 -22.69 -14.58 -0.37
C GLU A 261 -21.34 -14.02 0.11
N ASN A 262 -21.06 -14.11 1.41
CA ASN A 262 -19.76 -13.74 1.97
C ASN A 262 -18.61 -14.55 1.33
N LYS A 263 -18.81 -15.85 1.06
CA LYS A 263 -17.85 -16.68 0.32
C LYS A 263 -17.60 -16.16 -1.10
N ARG A 264 -18.64 -15.72 -1.81
CA ARG A 264 -18.49 -15.14 -3.17
C ARG A 264 -17.72 -13.84 -3.14
N ILE A 265 -18.01 -12.96 -2.18
CA ILE A 265 -17.32 -11.68 -2.02
C ILE A 265 -15.83 -11.92 -1.71
N ILE A 266 -15.52 -12.83 -0.79
CA ILE A 266 -14.14 -13.20 -0.45
C ILE A 266 -13.40 -13.72 -1.69
N HIS A 267 -13.99 -14.66 -2.44
CA HIS A 267 -13.37 -15.18 -3.66
C HIS A 267 -13.15 -14.08 -4.71
N ASN A 268 -14.13 -13.20 -4.93
CA ASN A 268 -14.01 -12.11 -5.89
C ASN A 268 -12.92 -11.11 -5.48
N ASN A 269 -12.85 -10.74 -4.21
CA ASN A 269 -11.79 -9.88 -3.68
C ASN A 269 -10.41 -10.54 -3.79
N GLN A 270 -10.30 -11.83 -3.49
CA GLN A 270 -9.06 -12.58 -3.61
C GLN A 270 -8.59 -12.67 -5.08
N GLN A 271 -9.53 -12.89 -6.01
CA GLN A 271 -9.24 -12.87 -7.44
C GLN A 271 -8.76 -11.48 -7.89
N LYS A 272 -9.45 -10.41 -7.51
CA LYS A 272 -9.05 -9.03 -7.84
C LYS A 272 -7.67 -8.68 -7.28
N LEU A 273 -7.37 -9.05 -6.03
CA LEU A 273 -6.05 -8.85 -5.43
C LEU A 273 -4.97 -9.65 -6.16
N SER A 274 -5.27 -10.89 -6.58
CA SER A 274 -4.36 -11.69 -7.40
C SER A 274 -4.13 -11.07 -8.79
N GLU A 275 -5.15 -10.52 -9.42
CA GLU A 275 -5.05 -9.85 -10.72
C GLU A 275 -4.28 -8.53 -10.61
N GLN A 276 -4.55 -7.73 -9.58
CA GLN A 276 -3.82 -6.48 -9.30
C GLN A 276 -2.34 -6.74 -9.02
N SER A 277 -2.02 -7.72 -8.18
CA SER A 277 -0.62 -8.09 -7.90
C SER A 277 0.09 -8.65 -9.13
N ALA A 278 -0.58 -9.46 -9.95
CA ALA A 278 -0.02 -9.96 -11.21
C ALA A 278 0.24 -8.83 -12.22
N ASN A 279 -0.62 -7.82 -12.28
CA ASN A 279 -0.44 -6.65 -13.16
C ASN A 279 0.72 -5.77 -12.69
N GLN A 280 0.83 -5.49 -11.38
CA GLN A 280 1.97 -4.75 -10.82
C GLN A 280 3.31 -5.44 -11.09
N VAL A 281 3.37 -6.77 -10.95
CA VAL A 281 4.60 -7.51 -11.25
C VAL A 281 4.97 -7.39 -12.73
N LYS A 282 4.02 -7.51 -13.65
CA LYS A 282 4.27 -7.35 -15.09
C LYS A 282 4.76 -5.94 -15.44
N GLU A 283 4.21 -4.92 -14.80
CA GLU A 283 4.61 -3.53 -15.00
C GLU A 283 6.06 -3.31 -14.55
N VAL A 284 6.40 -3.74 -13.33
CA VAL A 284 7.77 -3.66 -12.79
C VAL A 284 8.77 -4.48 -13.64
N GLU A 285 8.36 -5.65 -14.15
CA GLU A 285 9.19 -6.46 -15.06
C GLU A 285 9.44 -5.75 -16.41
N ALA A 286 8.44 -5.05 -16.95
CA ALA A 286 8.58 -4.26 -18.17
C ALA A 286 9.51 -3.05 -17.97
N GLU A 287 9.39 -2.34 -16.84
CA GLU A 287 10.28 -1.25 -16.47
C GLU A 287 11.72 -1.72 -16.29
N ASN A 288 11.94 -2.85 -15.62
CA ASN A 288 13.26 -3.44 -15.45
C ASN A 288 13.88 -3.81 -16.81
N SER A 289 13.08 -4.34 -17.73
CA SER A 289 13.52 -4.64 -19.09
C SER A 289 13.91 -3.37 -19.86
N LYS A 290 13.15 -2.28 -19.70
CA LYS A 290 13.44 -0.97 -20.30
C LYS A 290 14.73 -0.35 -19.73
N LEU A 291 14.92 -0.41 -18.41
CA LEU A 291 16.14 0.06 -17.76
C LEU A 291 17.36 -0.75 -18.18
N GLN A 292 17.23 -2.09 -18.30
CA GLN A 292 18.31 -2.93 -18.83
C GLN A 292 18.71 -2.55 -20.25
N LEU A 293 17.75 -2.23 -21.12
CA LEU A 293 18.04 -1.73 -22.46
C LEU A 293 18.79 -0.41 -22.41
N LYS A 294 18.37 0.55 -21.56
CA LYS A 294 19.05 1.84 -21.47
C LYS A 294 20.48 1.72 -20.98
N VAL A 295 20.75 0.84 -20.01
CA VAL A 295 22.11 0.54 -19.54
C VAL A 295 22.96 -0.07 -20.65
N LYS A 296 22.39 -0.95 -21.48
CA LYS A 296 23.10 -1.52 -22.63
C LYS A 296 23.44 -0.45 -23.67
N GLU A 297 22.50 0.40 -24.03
CA GLU A 297 22.72 1.51 -24.97
C GLU A 297 23.83 2.44 -24.49
N LEU A 298 23.76 2.89 -23.23
CA LEU A 298 24.79 3.77 -22.66
C LEU A 298 26.16 3.09 -22.65
N ASN A 299 26.24 1.81 -22.29
CA ASN A 299 27.49 1.06 -22.35
C ASN A 299 28.04 0.92 -23.77
N GLU A 300 27.18 0.72 -24.77
CA GLU A 300 27.55 0.70 -26.20
C GLU A 300 28.12 2.07 -26.62
N GLU A 301 27.46 3.16 -26.22
CA GLU A 301 27.94 4.53 -26.48
C GLU A 301 29.29 4.82 -25.83
N PHE A 302 29.47 4.42 -24.56
CA PHE A 302 30.76 4.56 -23.88
C PHE A 302 31.86 3.77 -24.58
N ARG A 303 31.57 2.54 -25.02
CA ARG A 303 32.52 1.72 -25.80
C ARG A 303 32.84 2.38 -27.14
N ALA A 304 31.85 2.90 -27.86
CA ALA A 304 32.05 3.58 -29.13
C ALA A 304 32.92 4.84 -28.98
N ARG A 305 32.65 5.68 -27.98
CA ARG A 305 33.46 6.88 -27.69
C ARG A 305 34.91 6.53 -27.35
N LEU A 306 35.12 5.50 -26.51
CA LEU A 306 36.47 5.01 -26.18
C LEU A 306 37.22 4.52 -27.43
N VAL A 307 36.55 3.80 -28.33
CA VAL A 307 37.17 3.35 -29.58
C VAL A 307 37.58 4.54 -30.45
N CYS A 308 36.72 5.56 -30.61
CA CYS A 308 37.05 6.77 -31.34
C CYS A 308 38.28 7.48 -30.75
N TYR A 309 38.34 7.68 -29.44
CA TYR A 309 39.50 8.31 -28.79
C TYR A 309 40.80 7.52 -28.99
N LEU A 310 40.73 6.20 -28.92
CA LEU A 310 41.90 5.34 -29.17
C LEU A 310 42.34 5.38 -30.65
N GLN A 311 41.38 5.47 -31.57
CA GLN A 311 41.67 5.60 -33.01
C GLN A 311 42.29 6.96 -33.33
N ASP A 312 41.83 8.03 -32.71
CA ASP A 312 42.42 9.37 -32.84
C ASP A 312 43.86 9.42 -32.29
N LEU A 313 44.14 8.71 -31.19
CA LEU A 313 45.49 8.53 -30.66
C LEU A 313 46.39 7.71 -31.59
N ALA A 314 45.87 6.64 -32.21
CA ALA A 314 46.62 5.84 -33.17
C ALA A 314 46.91 6.63 -34.46
N VAL A 315 45.95 7.42 -34.95
CA VAL A 315 46.11 8.30 -36.11
C VAL A 315 47.09 9.42 -35.82
N SER A 316 47.06 10.03 -34.62
CA SER A 316 48.03 11.05 -34.24
C SER A 316 49.46 10.47 -34.13
N SER A 317 49.59 9.26 -33.58
CA SER A 317 50.88 8.54 -33.52
C SER A 317 51.41 8.19 -34.92
N ASN A 318 50.55 7.71 -35.83
CA ASN A 318 50.95 7.41 -37.22
C ASN A 318 51.25 8.70 -38.02
N ARG A 319 50.55 9.81 -37.74
CA ARG A 319 50.82 11.12 -38.34
C ARG A 319 52.15 11.70 -37.85
N HIS A 320 52.53 11.41 -36.60
CA HIS A 320 53.83 11.73 -36.03
C HIS A 320 54.95 10.85 -36.64
N GLU A 321 54.68 9.57 -36.90
CA GLU A 321 55.60 8.69 -37.64
C GLU A 321 55.84 9.14 -39.08
N ALA A 322 54.79 9.53 -39.81
CA ALA A 322 54.93 10.04 -41.17
C ALA A 322 55.70 11.38 -41.22
N LEU A 323 55.53 12.24 -40.22
CA LEU A 323 56.32 13.48 -40.09
C LEU A 323 57.78 13.18 -39.76
N THR A 324 58.03 12.16 -38.94
CA THR A 324 59.38 11.72 -38.57
C THR A 324 60.07 11.07 -39.77
N GLU A 325 59.37 10.27 -40.58
CA GLU A 325 59.91 9.65 -41.81
C GLU A 325 60.22 10.68 -42.91
N TYR A 326 59.47 11.79 -42.97
CA TYR A 326 59.78 12.92 -43.85
C TYR A 326 61.02 13.70 -43.39
N ILE A 327 61.35 13.69 -42.09
CA ILE A 327 62.54 14.34 -41.51
C ILE A 327 63.76 13.39 -41.51
N ASP A 328 63.57 12.07 -41.39
CA ASP A 328 64.62 11.04 -41.29
C ASP A 328 65.24 10.63 -42.65
N GLY A 329 64.75 11.18 -43.76
CA GLY A 329 65.37 11.08 -45.08
C GLY A 329 66.79 11.67 -45.17
N PHE A 330 67.26 12.36 -44.13
CA PHE A 330 68.58 12.99 -44.06
C PHE A 330 69.54 12.45 -42.98
N GLY A 331 69.22 11.41 -42.19
CA GLY A 331 70.12 10.98 -41.11
C GLY A 331 69.96 9.54 -40.60
N GLN A 332 70.99 8.72 -40.82
CA GLN A 332 71.20 7.36 -40.28
C GLN A 332 70.44 6.95 -38.99
N GLY A 333 69.43 6.08 -39.14
CA GLY A 333 69.47 4.70 -38.62
C GLY A 333 69.26 4.40 -37.12
N LYS A 334 68.92 5.37 -36.25
CA LYS A 334 68.66 5.07 -34.81
C LYS A 334 67.29 5.46 -34.25
N GLY A 335 66.43 6.16 -34.99
CA GLY A 335 65.12 6.65 -34.51
C GLY A 335 64.00 5.60 -34.43
N ARG A 336 64.11 4.47 -35.16
CA ARG A 336 63.04 3.45 -35.32
C ARG A 336 62.68 2.68 -34.03
N SER A 337 63.56 2.73 -33.02
CA SER A 337 63.44 1.98 -31.76
C SER A 337 62.44 2.60 -30.77
N GLU A 338 62.32 3.93 -30.74
CA GLU A 338 61.59 4.62 -29.66
C GLU A 338 60.07 4.61 -29.87
N GLY A 339 59.61 4.85 -31.10
CA GLY A 339 58.20 4.71 -31.48
C GLY A 339 57.70 3.26 -31.37
N THR A 340 58.54 2.28 -31.70
CA THR A 340 58.20 0.86 -31.56
C THR A 340 58.08 0.46 -30.08
N LYS A 341 58.95 0.99 -29.19
CA LYS A 341 58.86 0.76 -27.74
C LYS A 341 57.61 1.39 -27.12
N MET A 342 57.27 2.61 -27.54
CA MET A 342 56.04 3.28 -27.09
C MET A 342 54.79 2.51 -27.52
N ARG A 343 54.77 2.01 -28.76
CA ARG A 343 53.66 1.20 -29.29
C ARG A 343 53.46 -0.08 -28.48
N VAL A 344 54.54 -0.83 -28.23
CA VAL A 344 54.50 -2.04 -27.39
C VAL A 344 54.06 -1.74 -25.96
N PHE A 345 54.47 -0.60 -25.38
CA PHE A 345 54.05 -0.19 -24.05
C PHE A 345 52.54 0.13 -23.99
N VAL A 346 52.03 0.89 -24.97
CA VAL A 346 50.60 1.20 -25.09
C VAL A 346 49.78 -0.08 -25.32
N ASP A 347 50.26 -0.99 -26.16
CA ASP A 347 49.61 -2.27 -26.43
C ASP A 347 49.55 -3.14 -25.16
N ASN A 348 50.63 -3.19 -24.37
CA ASN A 348 50.65 -3.89 -23.09
C ASN A 348 49.69 -3.25 -22.08
N MET A 349 49.66 -1.93 -21.94
CA MET A 349 48.71 -1.25 -21.06
C MET A 349 47.25 -1.47 -21.50
N LEU A 350 46.96 -1.46 -22.79
CA LEU A 350 45.63 -1.78 -23.32
C LEU A 350 45.25 -3.24 -23.02
N GLN A 351 46.20 -4.16 -23.12
CA GLN A 351 45.98 -5.57 -22.80
C GLN A 351 45.72 -5.75 -21.29
N ASP A 352 46.47 -5.06 -20.43
CA ASP A 352 46.30 -5.09 -18.98
C ASP A 352 44.95 -4.51 -18.57
N VAL A 353 44.56 -3.35 -19.12
CA VAL A 353 43.24 -2.74 -18.88
C VAL A 353 42.12 -3.68 -19.34
N ARG A 354 42.21 -4.25 -20.55
CA ARG A 354 41.22 -5.22 -21.05
C ARG A 354 41.13 -6.45 -20.16
N SER A 355 42.25 -6.99 -19.70
CA SER A 355 42.28 -8.16 -18.82
C SER A 355 41.68 -7.87 -17.44
N SER A 356 42.00 -6.71 -16.86
CA SER A 356 41.47 -6.23 -15.58
C SER A 356 39.94 -6.04 -15.64
N TYR A 357 39.43 -5.39 -16.69
CA TYR A 357 37.99 -5.26 -16.90
C TYR A 357 37.31 -6.61 -17.09
N ARG A 358 37.94 -7.54 -17.82
CA ARG A 358 37.39 -8.89 -18.03
C ARG A 358 37.29 -9.68 -16.73
N VAL A 359 38.30 -9.60 -15.85
CA VAL A 359 38.29 -10.23 -14.52
C VAL A 359 37.21 -9.61 -13.64
N ARG A 360 37.08 -8.28 -13.63
CA ARG A 360 36.03 -7.57 -12.87
C ARG A 360 34.63 -7.93 -13.39
N GLU A 361 34.44 -7.98 -14.70
CA GLU A 361 33.18 -8.37 -15.33
C GLU A 361 32.82 -9.82 -14.97
N GLU A 362 33.80 -10.73 -14.96
CA GLU A 362 33.59 -12.13 -14.58
C GLU A 362 33.26 -12.31 -13.09
N GLN A 363 33.86 -11.49 -12.21
CA GLN A 363 33.52 -11.44 -10.78
C GLN A 363 32.08 -10.93 -10.58
N LEU A 364 31.69 -9.83 -11.24
CA LEU A 364 30.34 -9.28 -11.16
C LEU A 364 29.31 -10.27 -11.74
N ALA A 365 29.61 -10.91 -12.87
CA ALA A 365 28.76 -11.94 -13.46
C ALA A 365 28.60 -13.15 -12.53
N SER A 366 29.68 -13.59 -11.88
CA SER A 366 29.66 -14.69 -10.92
C SER A 366 28.86 -14.34 -9.66
N ALA A 367 29.02 -13.12 -9.14
CA ALA A 367 28.22 -12.61 -8.03
C ALA A 367 26.73 -12.55 -8.38
N ALA A 368 26.37 -12.01 -9.54
CA ALA A 368 25.00 -11.96 -10.04
C ALA A 368 24.38 -13.35 -10.20
N ARG A 369 25.11 -14.32 -10.76
CA ARG A 369 24.68 -15.73 -10.84
C ARG A 369 24.47 -16.33 -9.44
N SER A 370 25.35 -16.02 -8.49
CA SER A 370 25.21 -16.50 -7.11
C SER A 370 23.97 -15.93 -6.42
N TYR A 371 23.66 -14.64 -6.63
CA TYR A 371 22.45 -13.99 -6.11
C TYR A 371 21.20 -14.57 -6.75
N LYS A 372 21.18 -14.77 -8.07
CA LYS A 372 20.07 -15.44 -8.77
C LYS A 372 19.82 -16.84 -8.22
N LYS A 373 20.88 -17.64 -8.00
CA LYS A 373 20.77 -18.99 -7.41
C LYS A 373 20.32 -18.95 -5.94
N ARG A 374 20.67 -17.92 -5.19
CA ARG A 374 20.18 -17.71 -3.81
C ARG A 374 18.70 -17.33 -3.82
N LEU A 375 18.29 -16.42 -4.69
CA LEU A 375 16.90 -16.00 -4.84
C LEU A 375 16.01 -17.19 -5.22
N GLN A 376 16.41 -17.97 -6.22
CA GLN A 376 15.70 -19.19 -6.61
C GLN A 376 15.52 -20.18 -5.44
N ARG A 377 16.55 -20.35 -4.60
CA ARG A 377 16.44 -21.19 -3.39
C ARG A 377 15.41 -20.64 -2.40
N VAL A 378 15.42 -19.33 -2.14
CA VAL A 378 14.44 -18.68 -1.24
C VAL A 378 13.02 -18.81 -1.79
N THR A 379 12.84 -18.61 -3.10
CA THR A 379 11.53 -18.77 -3.75
C THR A 379 11.04 -20.22 -3.66
N GLN A 380 11.92 -21.21 -3.88
CA GLN A 380 11.60 -22.64 -3.72
C GLN A 380 11.20 -22.98 -2.28
N THR A 381 11.91 -22.46 -1.28
CA THR A 381 11.56 -22.67 0.13
C THR A 381 10.24 -21.97 0.50
N HIS A 382 9.98 -20.79 -0.05
CA HIS A 382 8.72 -20.08 0.21
C HIS A 382 7.53 -20.80 -0.43
N HIS A 383 7.70 -21.31 -1.65
CA HIS A 383 6.69 -22.15 -2.30
C HIS A 383 6.40 -23.44 -1.49
N ALA A 384 7.45 -24.11 -0.99
CA ALA A 384 7.28 -25.27 -0.12
C ALA A 384 6.55 -24.93 1.19
N LEU A 385 6.84 -23.77 1.78
CA LEU A 385 6.14 -23.29 2.98
C LEU A 385 4.66 -23.00 2.70
N LEU A 386 4.34 -22.38 1.56
CA LEU A 386 2.97 -22.11 1.15
C LEU A 386 2.18 -23.41 0.92
N ILE A 387 2.81 -24.43 0.33
CA ILE A 387 2.21 -25.77 0.19
C ILE A 387 1.94 -26.40 1.57
N ALA A 388 2.90 -26.31 2.49
CA ALA A 388 2.72 -26.82 3.86
C ALA A 388 1.58 -26.08 4.59
N TYR A 389 1.54 -24.75 4.50
CA TYR A 389 0.49 -23.93 5.10
C TYR A 389 -0.89 -24.21 4.51
N SER A 390 -0.98 -24.37 3.18
CA SER A 390 -2.21 -24.79 2.50
C SER A 390 -2.67 -26.19 2.93
N SER A 391 -1.73 -27.10 3.17
CA SER A 391 -2.04 -28.45 3.66
C SER A 391 -2.55 -28.44 5.10
N CYS A 392 -2.01 -27.55 5.96
CA CYS A 392 -2.53 -27.33 7.32
C CYS A 392 -3.95 -26.75 7.31
N LEU A 393 -4.22 -25.80 6.40
CA LEU A 393 -5.53 -25.14 6.33
C LEU A 393 -6.64 -26.08 5.83
N ASN A 394 -6.27 -27.11 5.05
CA ASN A 394 -7.18 -28.11 4.49
C ASN A 394 -7.30 -29.38 5.36
N ALA A 395 -6.55 -29.49 6.45
CA ALA A 395 -6.65 -30.62 7.37
C ALA A 395 -7.89 -30.46 8.28
N ASN A 396 -8.86 -31.37 8.15
CA ASN A 396 -10.03 -31.38 9.03
C ASN A 396 -9.61 -31.66 10.48
N PRO A 397 -10.22 -31.01 11.50
CA PRO A 397 -9.81 -31.13 12.91
C PRO A 397 -10.03 -32.52 13.55
N THR A 398 -10.48 -33.51 12.79
CA THR A 398 -10.98 -34.79 13.32
C THR A 398 -10.01 -35.96 13.16
N ALA A 399 -8.78 -35.76 12.67
CA ALA A 399 -7.83 -36.85 12.47
C ALA A 399 -6.49 -36.63 13.22
N ASP A 400 -6.24 -37.56 14.15
CA ASP A 400 -4.98 -38.01 14.74
C ASP A 400 -3.93 -36.93 15.10
N ASN A 401 -3.84 -36.62 16.41
CA ASN A 401 -2.90 -35.67 17.01
C ASN A 401 -1.42 -35.93 16.66
N SER A 402 -1.07 -37.14 16.22
CA SER A 402 0.27 -37.48 15.75
C SER A 402 0.64 -36.78 14.43
N PHE A 403 -0.29 -36.67 13.48
CA PHE A 403 -0.03 -36.06 12.17
C PHE A 403 0.08 -34.53 12.28
N ASN A 404 -0.81 -33.91 13.05
CA ASN A 404 -0.78 -32.47 13.32
C ASN A 404 0.53 -32.05 14.02
N ASN A 405 1.01 -32.81 15.01
CA ASN A 405 2.29 -32.53 15.64
C ASN A 405 3.48 -32.68 14.68
N GLN A 406 3.45 -33.65 13.75
CA GLN A 406 4.52 -33.84 12.78
C GLN A 406 4.58 -32.71 11.75
N VAL A 407 3.42 -32.23 11.30
CA VAL A 407 3.29 -31.10 10.38
C VAL A 407 3.69 -29.78 11.05
N ILE A 408 3.26 -29.55 12.30
CA ILE A 408 3.66 -28.37 13.08
C ILE A 408 5.18 -28.39 13.34
N ASN A 409 5.75 -29.53 13.72
CA ASN A 409 7.20 -29.67 13.90
C ASN A 409 7.98 -29.45 12.59
N GLY A 410 7.45 -29.91 11.46
CA GLY A 410 8.01 -29.62 10.13
C GLY A 410 8.00 -28.13 9.81
N ALA A 411 6.89 -27.44 10.07
CA ALA A 411 6.77 -26.00 9.87
C ALA A 411 7.71 -25.19 10.78
N VAL A 412 7.85 -25.59 12.04
CA VAL A 412 8.79 -24.98 13.00
C VAL A 412 10.24 -25.19 12.57
N THR A 413 10.58 -26.37 12.04
CA THR A 413 11.93 -26.66 11.53
C THR A 413 12.27 -25.79 10.33
N ILE A 414 11.35 -25.66 9.37
CA ILE A 414 11.51 -24.79 8.19
C ILE A 414 11.64 -23.32 8.60
N TYR A 415 10.84 -22.87 9.58
CA TYR A 415 10.92 -21.50 10.10
C TYR A 415 12.28 -21.20 10.76
N ASN A 416 12.80 -22.16 11.54
CA ASN A 416 14.11 -22.04 12.16
C ASN A 416 15.24 -22.04 11.13
N ASP A 417 15.16 -22.85 10.08
CA ASP A 417 16.13 -22.84 8.98
C ASP A 417 16.15 -21.49 8.25
N ILE A 418 14.97 -20.89 8.01
CA ILE A 418 14.85 -19.54 7.42
C ILE A 418 15.45 -18.49 8.36
N ARG A 419 15.20 -18.58 9.66
CA ARG A 419 15.75 -17.65 10.67
C ARG A 419 17.27 -17.73 10.72
N VAL A 420 17.82 -18.93 10.77
CA VAL A 420 19.27 -19.18 10.78
C VAL A 420 19.92 -18.72 9.48
N GLN A 421 19.29 -18.97 8.32
CA GLN A 421 19.78 -18.43 7.04
C GLN A 421 19.76 -16.91 7.01
N ARG A 422 18.72 -16.26 7.55
CA ARG A 422 18.64 -14.80 7.65
C ARG A 422 19.72 -14.22 8.57
N GLU A 423 19.97 -14.85 9.71
CA GLU A 423 21.05 -14.47 10.63
C GLU A 423 22.43 -14.67 9.98
N GLN A 424 22.65 -15.75 9.23
CA GLN A 424 23.88 -15.96 8.44
C GLN A 424 24.06 -14.93 7.30
N ILE A 425 22.97 -14.34 6.81
CA ILE A 425 23.01 -13.26 5.82
C ILE A 425 23.37 -11.92 6.49
N LEU A 426 22.87 -11.67 7.70
CA LEU A 426 23.16 -10.45 8.47
C LEU A 426 24.55 -10.48 9.13
N ALA A 427 25.07 -11.67 9.46
CA ALA A 427 26.33 -11.86 10.15
C ALA A 427 27.58 -11.90 9.23
N LYS A 428 27.42 -11.78 7.90
CA LYS A 428 28.56 -11.70 6.98
C LYS A 428 28.95 -10.22 6.78
N PRO A 429 30.06 -9.74 7.37
CA PRO A 429 30.62 -8.46 6.94
C PRO A 429 31.08 -8.61 5.49
N GLU A 430 30.78 -7.63 4.65
CA GLU A 430 31.24 -7.56 3.27
C GLU A 430 32.77 -7.69 3.20
N SER A 431 33.25 -8.90 2.90
CA SER A 431 34.64 -9.13 2.58
C SER A 431 34.79 -9.15 1.06
N GLY A 432 35.37 -8.09 0.50
CA GLY A 432 36.01 -8.17 -0.82
C GLY A 432 35.86 -6.98 -1.77
N LEU A 433 35.40 -5.81 -1.33
CA LEU A 433 35.56 -4.58 -2.13
C LEU A 433 36.44 -3.61 -1.34
N ASP A 434 37.74 -3.72 -1.58
CA ASP A 434 38.67 -2.62 -1.31
C ASP A 434 38.27 -1.47 -2.24
N ALA A 435 37.67 -0.44 -1.66
CA ALA A 435 37.41 0.80 -2.37
C ALA A 435 38.76 1.50 -2.55
N GLY A 436 39.42 1.21 -3.67
CA GLY A 436 40.62 1.93 -4.08
C GLY A 436 40.38 3.44 -4.04
N THR A 437 41.33 4.15 -3.42
CA THR A 437 41.40 5.60 -3.27
C THR A 437 41.17 6.34 -4.60
N PRO A 438 40.24 7.32 -4.68
CA PRO A 438 40.16 8.21 -5.83
C PRO A 438 41.30 9.23 -5.79
N GLU A 439 42.06 9.27 -6.88
CA GLU A 439 43.05 10.29 -7.19
C GLU A 439 42.45 11.70 -7.12
N ALA A 440 43.27 12.61 -6.61
CA ALA A 440 42.93 13.99 -6.34
C ALA A 440 42.95 14.90 -7.59
N HIS A 441 42.32 16.07 -7.42
CA HIS A 441 42.51 17.33 -8.14
C HIS A 441 41.65 17.62 -9.38
N PHE A 442 40.48 18.23 -9.15
CA PHE A 442 40.04 19.39 -9.91
C PHE A 442 39.46 20.44 -8.95
N ASN A 443 40.15 21.59 -8.83
CA ASN A 443 39.60 22.78 -8.19
C ASN A 443 38.61 23.43 -9.17
N LEU A 444 37.33 23.45 -8.82
CA LEU A 444 36.33 24.37 -9.36
C LEU A 444 35.77 25.20 -8.21
N GLU A 445 35.44 26.45 -8.52
CA GLU A 445 35.20 27.56 -7.59
C GLU A 445 34.22 27.20 -6.44
N PRO A 446 34.58 27.41 -5.15
CA PRO A 446 33.87 26.79 -4.01
C PRO A 446 32.57 27.46 -3.57
N SER A 447 32.19 28.61 -4.14
CA SER A 447 31.21 29.49 -3.48
C SER A 447 29.75 29.14 -3.79
N GLU A 448 29.45 28.71 -5.02
CA GLU A 448 28.08 28.39 -5.47
C GLU A 448 27.71 26.93 -5.14
N LEU A 449 28.62 25.97 -5.35
CA LEU A 449 28.40 24.57 -5.01
C LEU A 449 28.21 24.32 -3.51
N ARG A 450 28.83 25.13 -2.63
CA ARG A 450 28.59 25.04 -1.18
C ARG A 450 27.18 25.47 -0.81
N TYR A 451 26.66 26.49 -1.48
CA TYR A 451 25.32 26.99 -1.23
C TYR A 451 24.23 26.01 -1.74
N GLU A 452 24.43 25.44 -2.92
CA GLU A 452 23.58 24.36 -3.44
C GLU A 452 23.65 23.10 -2.56
N ALA A 453 24.84 22.66 -2.18
CA ALA A 453 25.02 21.50 -1.31
C ALA A 453 24.44 21.71 0.09
N GLU A 454 24.53 22.92 0.65
CA GLU A 454 23.90 23.27 1.93
C GLU A 454 22.37 23.27 1.84
N ARG A 455 21.79 23.76 0.73
CA ARG A 455 20.35 23.68 0.48
C ARG A 455 19.86 22.24 0.33
N GLU A 456 20.55 21.42 -0.47
CA GLU A 456 20.20 20.00 -0.61
C GLU A 456 20.31 19.26 0.73
N LEU A 457 21.36 19.55 1.50
CA LEU A 457 21.54 18.95 2.82
C LEU A 457 20.47 19.41 3.82
N GLN A 458 19.97 20.64 3.68
CA GLN A 458 18.85 21.14 4.48
C GLN A 458 17.51 20.50 4.07
N HIS A 459 17.27 20.28 2.77
CA HIS A 459 16.13 19.51 2.30
C HIS A 459 16.17 18.05 2.77
N LEU A 460 17.32 17.39 2.67
CA LEU A 460 17.51 16.03 3.17
C LEU A 460 17.30 15.91 4.69
N ARG A 461 17.65 16.94 5.47
CA ARG A 461 17.35 16.99 6.90
C ARG A 461 15.86 17.12 7.19
N GLN A 462 15.14 17.91 6.40
CA GLN A 462 13.68 18.06 6.52
C GLN A 462 12.96 16.77 6.13
N ASP A 463 13.35 16.14 5.02
CA ASP A 463 12.78 14.88 4.58
C ASP A 463 13.09 13.75 5.57
N LYS A 464 14.32 13.71 6.11
CA LYS A 464 14.67 12.78 7.18
C LYS A 464 13.79 12.98 8.41
N ALA A 465 13.59 14.21 8.89
CA ALA A 465 12.72 14.49 10.03
C ALA A 465 11.26 14.08 9.76
N ARG A 466 10.77 14.29 8.53
CA ARG A 466 9.43 13.86 8.10
C ARG A 466 9.30 12.34 8.10
N LEU A 467 10.29 11.64 7.56
CA LEU A 467 10.32 10.17 7.51
C LEU A 467 10.46 9.57 8.91
N GLU A 468 11.26 10.16 9.80
CA GLU A 468 11.36 9.76 11.21
C GLU A 468 10.02 9.93 11.94
N GLY A 469 9.28 11.02 11.67
CA GLY A 469 7.92 11.21 12.20
C GLY A 469 6.94 10.15 11.70
N GLN A 470 6.96 9.83 10.41
CA GLN A 470 6.12 8.75 9.84
C GLN A 470 6.49 7.37 10.41
N LEU A 471 7.79 7.10 10.61
CA LEU A 471 8.28 5.88 11.22
C LEU A 471 7.78 5.74 12.67
N GLN A 472 7.80 6.83 13.44
CA GLN A 472 7.31 6.82 14.82
C GLN A 472 5.80 6.53 14.91
N VAL A 473 5.00 7.15 14.02
CA VAL A 473 3.55 6.91 13.95
C VAL A 473 3.25 5.46 13.56
N THR A 474 3.94 4.92 12.56
CA THR A 474 3.75 3.52 12.12
C THR A 474 4.19 2.51 13.18
N GLN A 475 5.26 2.79 13.94
CA GLN A 475 5.65 1.97 15.09
C GLN A 475 4.60 1.97 16.20
N GLN A 476 3.98 3.13 16.47
CA GLN A 476 2.92 3.23 17.47
C GLN A 476 1.65 2.48 17.03
N GLN A 477 1.28 2.58 15.75
CA GLN A 477 0.19 1.79 15.16
C GLN A 477 0.46 0.28 15.24
N LEU A 478 1.69 -0.15 14.97
CA LEU A 478 2.07 -1.56 15.10
C LEU A 478 1.99 -2.05 16.55
N GLY A 479 2.31 -1.19 17.53
CA GLY A 479 2.14 -1.48 18.95
C GLY A 479 0.67 -1.74 19.31
N LEU A 480 -0.22 -0.85 18.89
CA LEU A 480 -1.66 -0.99 19.09
C LEU A 480 -2.22 -2.23 18.38
N GLU A 481 -1.76 -2.54 17.17
CA GLU A 481 -2.21 -3.73 16.44
C GLU A 481 -1.76 -5.03 17.10
N LYS A 482 -0.56 -5.05 17.70
CA LYS A 482 -0.11 -6.19 18.52
C LYS A 482 -0.98 -6.40 19.75
N GLU A 483 -1.33 -5.33 20.46
CA GLU A 483 -2.24 -5.40 21.60
C GLU A 483 -3.64 -5.86 21.18
N ARG A 484 -4.15 -5.35 20.06
CA ARG A 484 -5.42 -5.78 19.48
C ARG A 484 -5.43 -7.27 19.14
N VAL A 485 -4.38 -7.77 18.48
CA VAL A 485 -4.24 -9.21 18.15
C VAL A 485 -4.15 -10.06 19.42
N LEU A 486 -3.41 -9.59 20.44
CA LEU A 486 -3.32 -10.28 21.73
C LEU A 486 -4.69 -10.35 22.43
N LEU A 487 -5.45 -9.26 22.43
CA LEU A 487 -6.79 -9.21 22.99
C LEU A 487 -7.75 -10.14 22.25
N ILE A 488 -7.73 -10.13 20.91
CA ILE A 488 -8.53 -11.06 20.10
C ILE A 488 -8.18 -12.51 20.45
N THR A 489 -6.90 -12.85 20.56
CA THR A 489 -6.46 -14.21 20.91
C THR A 489 -6.94 -14.62 22.31
N ARG A 490 -6.96 -13.70 23.27
CA ARG A 490 -7.50 -13.98 24.61
C ARG A 490 -9.01 -14.17 24.59
N VAL A 491 -9.73 -13.36 23.80
CA VAL A 491 -11.18 -13.49 23.62
C VAL A 491 -11.52 -14.83 22.97
N THR A 492 -10.83 -15.24 21.91
CA THR A 492 -11.10 -16.53 21.26
C THR A 492 -10.82 -17.73 22.16
N VAL A 493 -9.79 -17.67 23.02
CA VAL A 493 -9.55 -18.71 24.04
C VAL A 493 -10.67 -18.73 25.08
N ALA A 494 -11.13 -17.56 25.54
CA ALA A 494 -12.25 -17.48 26.48
C ALA A 494 -13.56 -18.01 25.85
N GLU A 495 -13.83 -17.66 24.58
CA GLU A 495 -14.96 -18.19 23.82
C GLU A 495 -14.89 -19.72 23.69
N ALA A 496 -13.71 -20.27 23.40
CA ALA A 496 -13.51 -21.73 23.35
C ALA A 496 -13.77 -22.38 24.72
N GLN A 497 -13.30 -21.78 25.81
CA GLN A 497 -13.56 -22.27 27.17
C GLN A 497 -15.06 -22.24 27.52
N VAL A 498 -15.78 -21.19 27.11
CA VAL A 498 -17.23 -21.11 27.31
C VAL A 498 -17.95 -22.19 26.49
N LEU A 499 -17.51 -22.45 25.26
CA LEU A 499 -18.06 -23.54 24.44
C LEU A 499 -17.79 -24.92 25.05
N GLU A 500 -16.61 -25.16 25.60
CA GLU A 500 -16.29 -26.40 26.32
C GLU A 500 -17.17 -26.57 27.58
N LEU A 501 -17.39 -25.49 28.33
CA LEU A 501 -18.29 -25.51 29.49
C LEU A 501 -19.75 -25.76 29.07
N GLN A 502 -20.18 -25.14 27.97
CA GLN A 502 -21.52 -25.36 27.42
C GLN A 502 -21.70 -26.80 26.94
N ASP A 503 -20.72 -27.36 26.23
CA ASP A 503 -20.75 -28.75 25.79
C ASP A 503 -20.69 -29.73 26.98
N TYR A 504 -19.97 -29.38 28.05
CA TYR A 504 -19.99 -30.15 29.29
C TYR A 504 -21.37 -30.11 29.96
N ILE A 505 -22.01 -28.93 30.02
CA ILE A 505 -23.37 -28.78 30.53
C ILE A 505 -24.33 -29.61 29.68
N ASP A 506 -24.29 -29.47 28.36
CA ASP A 506 -25.22 -30.14 27.45
C ASP A 506 -25.02 -31.67 27.45
N ASN A 507 -23.79 -32.17 27.49
CA ASN A 507 -23.50 -33.60 27.50
C ASN A 507 -23.66 -34.26 28.88
N HIS A 508 -23.26 -33.60 29.97
CA HIS A 508 -23.26 -34.22 31.29
C HIS A 508 -24.47 -33.84 32.12
N LEU A 509 -24.86 -32.57 32.16
CA LEU A 509 -26.05 -32.13 32.88
C LEU A 509 -27.31 -32.34 32.05
N GLY A 510 -27.26 -32.06 30.74
CA GLY A 510 -28.35 -32.32 29.81
C GLY A 510 -28.76 -33.79 29.81
N ARG A 511 -27.82 -34.73 29.83
CA ARG A 511 -28.14 -36.18 29.95
C ARG A 511 -28.68 -36.60 31.32
N VAL A 512 -28.36 -35.89 32.38
CA VAL A 512 -28.92 -36.12 33.72
C VAL A 512 -30.33 -35.54 33.85
N LEU A 513 -30.63 -34.46 33.12
CA LEU A 513 -31.93 -33.79 33.05
C LEU A 513 -32.83 -34.27 31.91
N ASP A 514 -32.33 -35.07 30.95
CA ASP A 514 -33.10 -35.56 29.81
C ASP A 514 -34.21 -36.53 30.28
N PRO A 515 -35.50 -36.20 30.11
CA PRO A 515 -36.63 -37.01 30.61
C PRO A 515 -36.75 -38.40 29.97
N GLN A 516 -35.96 -38.68 28.93
CA GLN A 516 -35.95 -39.95 28.20
C GLN A 516 -35.14 -41.05 28.91
N HIS A 517 -34.28 -40.73 29.88
CA HIS A 517 -33.64 -41.74 30.73
C HIS A 517 -34.56 -42.15 31.89
N ASN A 518 -35.53 -43.00 31.55
CA ASN A 518 -36.51 -43.63 32.45
C ASN A 518 -35.87 -44.30 33.70
N ASN A 519 -34.56 -44.59 33.67
CA ASN A 519 -33.84 -45.22 34.77
C ASN A 519 -33.57 -44.29 35.96
N THR A 520 -33.32 -42.99 35.76
CA THR A 520 -33.01 -42.09 36.88
C THR A 520 -34.26 -41.73 37.67
N GLN A 521 -35.38 -41.38 37.03
CA GLN A 521 -36.66 -41.18 37.72
C GLN A 521 -37.19 -42.46 38.40
N GLN A 522 -36.98 -43.65 37.81
CA GLN A 522 -37.35 -44.91 38.45
C GLN A 522 -36.44 -45.28 39.62
N LEU A 523 -35.14 -45.02 39.54
CA LEU A 523 -34.20 -45.23 40.66
C LEU A 523 -34.49 -44.26 41.79
N TRP A 524 -34.75 -42.98 41.49
CA TRP A 524 -35.18 -41.99 42.47
C TRP A 524 -36.52 -42.37 43.10
N SER A 525 -37.51 -42.85 42.34
CA SER A 525 -38.78 -43.32 42.91
C SER A 525 -38.62 -44.56 43.79
N LYS A 526 -37.77 -45.52 43.40
CA LYS A 526 -37.47 -46.73 44.20
C LYS A 526 -36.65 -46.44 45.45
N LEU A 527 -35.74 -45.45 45.40
CA LEU A 527 -35.01 -44.94 46.56
C LEU A 527 -35.96 -44.17 47.47
N TRP A 528 -36.81 -43.31 46.91
CA TRP A 528 -37.82 -42.56 47.64
C TRP A 528 -38.77 -43.50 48.39
N GLU A 529 -39.24 -44.59 47.76
CA GLU A 529 -40.07 -45.60 48.40
C GLU A 529 -39.37 -46.41 49.51
N ARG A 530 -38.03 -46.50 49.50
CA ARG A 530 -37.23 -47.24 50.50
C ARG A 530 -36.78 -46.43 51.71
N LEU A 531 -36.93 -45.10 51.67
CA LEU A 531 -36.54 -44.20 52.75
C LEU A 531 -37.69 -44.02 53.74
N ASP A 532 -37.37 -43.94 55.03
CA ASP A 532 -38.35 -43.67 56.09
C ASP A 532 -38.82 -42.20 56.05
N ASP A 533 -39.98 -41.90 56.63
CA ASP A 533 -40.60 -40.55 56.54
C ASP A 533 -39.75 -39.42 57.14
N GLU A 534 -38.83 -39.74 58.06
CA GLU A 534 -37.84 -38.80 58.61
C GLU A 534 -36.77 -38.46 57.57
N GLU A 535 -36.27 -39.45 56.84
CA GLU A 535 -35.24 -39.32 55.82
C GLU A 535 -35.79 -38.62 54.56
N ARG A 536 -37.06 -38.87 54.21
CA ARG A 536 -37.74 -38.13 53.14
C ARG A 536 -37.91 -36.64 53.48
N ARG A 537 -38.27 -36.32 54.73
CA ARG A 537 -38.38 -34.93 55.20
C ARG A 537 -37.02 -34.23 55.20
N GLU A 538 -35.96 -34.93 55.58
CA GLU A 538 -34.59 -34.39 55.54
C GLU A 538 -34.13 -34.15 54.10
N MET A 539 -34.39 -35.09 53.21
CA MET A 539 -34.04 -34.96 51.79
C MET A 539 -34.82 -33.83 51.10
N SER A 540 -36.11 -33.67 51.40
CA SER A 540 -36.89 -32.51 50.95
C SER A 540 -36.32 -31.19 51.45
N ARG A 541 -35.92 -31.11 52.73
CA ARG A 541 -35.26 -29.91 53.28
C ARG A 541 -33.94 -29.59 52.58
N GLN A 542 -33.15 -30.60 52.27
CA GLN A 542 -31.88 -30.43 51.55
C GLN A 542 -32.10 -29.99 50.09
N ILE A 543 -33.07 -30.58 49.40
CA ILE A 543 -33.45 -30.18 48.03
C ILE A 543 -33.95 -28.73 48.02
N GLU A 544 -34.79 -28.35 48.99
CA GLU A 544 -35.32 -26.99 49.11
C GLU A 544 -34.21 -25.98 49.43
N ALA A 545 -33.23 -26.36 50.27
CA ALA A 545 -32.06 -25.53 50.54
C ALA A 545 -31.16 -25.34 49.29
N VAL A 546 -30.98 -26.39 48.49
CA VAL A 546 -30.22 -26.30 47.22
C VAL A 546 -30.97 -25.43 46.21
N TYR A 547 -32.28 -25.60 46.06
CA TYR A 547 -33.10 -24.75 45.19
C TYR A 547 -33.04 -23.27 45.59
N LYS A 548 -33.09 -23.00 46.89
CA LYS A 548 -32.96 -21.65 47.44
C LYS A 548 -31.59 -21.04 47.15
N PHE A 549 -30.52 -21.82 47.33
CA PHE A 549 -29.15 -21.37 47.02
C PHE A 549 -28.97 -21.00 45.53
N PHE A 550 -29.50 -21.84 44.62
CA PHE A 550 -29.40 -21.56 43.18
C PHE A 550 -30.24 -20.36 42.74
N THR A 551 -31.45 -20.20 43.29
CA THR A 551 -32.30 -19.04 42.98
C THR A 551 -31.72 -17.73 43.52
N GLU A 552 -31.12 -17.73 44.71
CA GLU A 552 -30.39 -16.56 45.24
C GLU A 552 -29.15 -16.23 44.40
N LYS A 553 -28.41 -17.24 43.92
CA LYS A 553 -27.26 -17.03 43.01
C LYS A 553 -27.67 -16.50 41.64
N GLU A 554 -28.77 -16.98 41.09
CA GLU A 554 -29.28 -16.52 39.80
C GLU A 554 -29.80 -15.07 39.88
N GLN A 555 -30.43 -14.70 41.00
CA GLN A 555 -30.82 -13.31 41.26
C GLN A 555 -29.60 -12.39 41.39
N ALA A 556 -28.52 -12.85 42.03
CA ALA A 556 -27.28 -12.08 42.13
C ALA A 556 -26.62 -11.84 40.77
N ILE A 557 -26.60 -12.86 39.89
CA ILE A 557 -26.04 -12.74 38.52
C ILE A 557 -26.87 -11.79 37.64
N ARG A 558 -28.18 -11.64 37.88
CA ARG A 558 -29.03 -10.69 37.13
C ARG A 558 -28.92 -9.23 37.60
N GLN A 559 -28.28 -8.98 38.75
CA GLN A 559 -28.13 -7.64 39.33
C GLN A 559 -26.75 -7.01 39.09
N GLU A 560 -25.74 -7.81 38.69
CA GLU A 560 -24.47 -7.35 38.09
C GLU A 560 -24.62 -7.18 36.57
#